data_AF-A0A7J7IJS1-F1
#
_entry.id   AF-A0A7J7IJS1-F1
#
_cell.length_a   1.000
_cell.length_b   1.000
_cell.length_c   1.000
_cell.angle_alpha   90.00
_cell.angle_beta   90.00
_cell.angle_gamma   90.00
#
_symmetry.space_group_name_H-M   'P 1'
#
loop_
_entity.id
_entity.type
_entity.pdbx_description
1 polymer ?
#
loop_
_entity_poly.entity_id
_entity_poly.type
_entity_poly.pdbx_seq_one_letter_code
_entity_poly.pdbx_strand_id
1 'polypeptide(L)'
;MVPSFEEACLEATVHEPFKVRTEFGWHIVEVLEFGSQRGVISPEEFAQVYRDPDLRKRYQLVDVREPGELELVSLDGFMNLPLNEYSRWRHLVEGDGEQEPVLDRSRPVIVMCHHGIRSATMCAYLSQQGFHDVLNLLGGIDAYATKVDSSLRRY
;
A
#
# COMPACT_ATOMS: atom_id res chain seq x y z
N MET A 1 14.56 -4.27 22.09
CA MET A 1 14.63 -4.90 20.75
C MET A 1 15.93 -5.67 20.73
N VAL A 2 15.91 -6.98 20.44
CA VAL A 2 17.12 -7.82 20.47
C VAL A 2 17.63 -7.91 19.04
N PRO A 3 18.77 -7.29 18.70
CA PRO A 3 19.25 -7.21 17.31
C PRO A 3 19.37 -8.57 16.62
N SER A 4 19.76 -9.59 17.39
CA SER A 4 19.87 -10.97 16.90
C SER A 4 18.55 -11.56 16.38
N PHE A 5 17.38 -11.10 16.87
CA PHE A 5 16.10 -11.51 16.30
C PHE A 5 15.89 -10.87 14.93
N GLU A 6 16.17 -9.57 14.79
CA GLU A 6 15.94 -8.85 13.54
C GLU A 6 16.84 -9.38 12.41
N GLU A 7 18.13 -9.55 12.70
CA GLU A 7 19.08 -10.14 11.75
C GLU A 7 18.65 -11.54 11.31
N ALA A 8 18.24 -12.39 12.25
CA ALA A 8 17.82 -13.75 11.93
C ALA A 8 16.48 -13.80 11.17
N CYS A 9 15.57 -12.87 11.46
CA CYS A 9 14.30 -12.75 10.72
C CYS A 9 14.53 -12.29 9.27
N LEU A 10 15.55 -11.48 8.96
CA LEU A 10 15.83 -10.99 7.59
C LEU A 10 16.22 -12.12 6.61
N GLU A 11 16.82 -13.19 7.10
CA GLU A 11 17.25 -14.34 6.29
C GLU A 11 16.27 -15.52 6.36
N ALA A 12 15.15 -15.38 7.09
CA ALA A 12 14.22 -16.48 7.34
C ALA A 12 13.40 -16.89 6.11
N THR A 13 12.86 -18.10 6.13
CA THR A 13 11.74 -18.48 5.24
C THR A 13 10.44 -18.30 6.00
N VAL A 14 9.42 -17.74 5.36
CA VAL A 14 8.07 -17.60 5.95
C VAL A 14 7.51 -19.00 6.26
N HIS A 15 6.93 -19.17 7.46
CA HIS A 15 6.41 -20.43 7.99
C HIS A 15 7.45 -21.55 8.19
N GLU A 16 8.74 -21.23 8.20
CA GLU A 16 9.80 -22.17 8.56
C GLU A 16 10.42 -21.77 9.91
N PRO A 17 10.16 -22.53 11.00
CA PRO A 17 10.76 -22.23 12.29
C PRO A 17 12.29 -22.40 12.27
N PHE A 18 13.01 -21.41 12.79
CA PHE A 18 14.47 -21.43 12.91
C PHE A 18 14.94 -21.19 14.35
N LYS A 19 16.19 -21.59 14.63
CA LYS A 19 16.82 -21.39 15.94
C LYS A 19 17.72 -20.16 15.92
N VAL A 20 17.58 -19.31 16.92
CA VAL A 20 18.42 -18.12 17.11
C VAL A 20 18.96 -18.08 18.53
N ARG A 21 20.24 -17.68 18.65
CA ARG A 21 20.89 -17.49 19.95
C ARG A 21 20.95 -16.01 20.25
N THR A 22 20.48 -15.62 21.44
CA THR A 22 20.55 -14.25 21.96
C THR A 22 21.37 -14.22 23.26
N GLU A 23 21.51 -13.05 23.88
CA GLU A 23 22.07 -12.91 25.23
C GLU A 23 21.25 -13.66 26.31
N PHE A 24 19.99 -13.99 26.01
CA PHE A 24 19.06 -14.68 26.92
C PHE A 24 18.99 -16.20 26.70
N GLY A 25 19.69 -16.74 25.69
CA GLY A 25 19.75 -18.17 25.40
C GLY A 25 19.33 -18.57 24.00
N TRP A 26 18.83 -19.79 23.84
CA TRP A 26 18.33 -20.34 22.58
C TRP A 26 16.82 -20.10 22.46
N HIS A 27 16.39 -19.61 21.30
CA HIS A 27 14.99 -19.40 20.96
C HIS A 27 14.64 -20.15 19.68
N ILE A 28 13.37 -20.52 19.53
CA ILE A 28 12.78 -20.96 18.27
C ILE A 28 11.83 -19.86 17.83
N VAL A 29 12.00 -19.38 16.59
CA VAL A 29 11.24 -18.26 16.02
C VAL A 29 10.66 -18.72 14.68
N GLU A 30 9.43 -18.31 14.39
CA GLU A 30 8.79 -18.50 13.09
C GLU A 30 8.39 -17.11 12.56
N VAL A 31 8.85 -16.78 11.36
CA VAL A 31 8.35 -15.59 10.65
C VAL A 31 7.04 -15.98 9.97
N LEU A 32 5.94 -15.41 10.45
CA LEU A 32 4.61 -15.67 9.89
C LEU A 32 4.38 -14.91 8.58
N GLU A 33 5.02 -13.76 8.43
CA GLU A 33 4.99 -12.92 7.23
C GLU A 33 6.14 -11.91 7.26
N PHE A 34 6.67 -11.55 6.09
CA PHE A 34 7.56 -10.40 5.97
C PHE A 34 6.74 -9.13 5.87
N GLY A 35 7.03 -8.15 6.74
CA GLY A 35 6.56 -6.80 6.50
C GLY A 35 7.26 -6.23 5.26
N SER A 36 6.50 -5.75 4.27
CA SER A 36 7.03 -4.78 3.31
C SER A 36 7.63 -3.60 4.07
N GLN A 37 8.68 -2.95 3.57
CA GLN A 37 9.11 -1.62 4.06
C GLN A 37 7.85 -0.77 4.28
N ARG A 38 7.45 -0.60 5.56
CA ARG A 38 6.08 -0.19 5.91
C ARG A 38 5.74 1.10 5.18
N GLY A 39 4.74 1.06 4.30
CA GLY A 39 4.19 2.27 3.70
C GLY A 39 4.49 2.52 2.23
N VAL A 40 5.28 1.70 1.53
CA VAL A 40 5.57 1.90 0.10
C VAL A 40 5.50 0.59 -0.71
N ILE A 41 5.12 0.71 -1.99
CA ILE A 41 5.22 -0.34 -3.00
C ILE A 41 5.94 0.22 -4.24
N SER A 42 6.91 -0.51 -4.77
CA SER A 42 7.59 -0.10 -6.00
C SER A 42 6.67 -0.24 -7.22
N PRO A 43 6.92 0.49 -8.32
CA PRO A 43 6.17 0.32 -9.57
C PRO A 43 6.17 -1.12 -10.08
N GLU A 44 7.29 -1.83 -9.97
CA GLU A 44 7.47 -3.20 -10.43
C GLU A 44 6.67 -4.20 -9.58
N GLU A 45 6.70 -4.07 -8.25
CA GLU A 45 5.87 -4.88 -7.35
C GLU A 45 4.38 -4.59 -7.56
N PHE A 46 4.01 -3.31 -7.68
CA PHE A 46 2.65 -2.92 -8.02
C PHE A 46 2.20 -3.52 -9.35
N ALA A 47 3.08 -3.60 -10.35
CA ALA A 47 2.77 -4.23 -11.63
C ALA A 47 2.45 -5.73 -11.49
N GLN A 48 3.16 -6.45 -10.61
CA GLN A 48 2.88 -7.86 -10.32
C GLN A 48 1.50 -8.01 -9.71
N VAL A 49 1.19 -7.19 -8.69
CA VAL A 49 -0.13 -7.16 -8.04
C VAL A 49 -1.24 -6.78 -9.04
N TYR A 50 -1.01 -5.75 -9.86
CA TYR A 50 -2.02 -5.16 -10.73
C TYR A 50 -2.38 -6.05 -11.93
N ARG A 51 -1.42 -6.80 -12.47
CA ARG A 51 -1.61 -7.68 -13.63
C ARG A 51 -2.23 -9.03 -13.26
N ASP A 52 -2.06 -9.48 -12.02
CA ASP A 52 -2.67 -10.71 -11.52
C ASP A 52 -4.05 -10.39 -10.90
N PRO A 53 -5.17 -10.86 -11.49
CA PRO A 53 -6.51 -10.57 -10.99
C PRO A 53 -6.77 -11.07 -9.57
N ASP A 54 -6.16 -12.18 -9.16
CA ASP A 54 -6.42 -12.79 -7.85
C ASP A 54 -5.56 -12.15 -6.76
N LEU A 55 -4.35 -11.67 -7.10
CA LEU A 55 -3.60 -10.79 -6.20
C LEU A 55 -4.27 -9.42 -6.10
N ARG A 56 -4.66 -8.80 -7.22
CA ARG A 56 -5.28 -7.48 -7.26
C ARG A 56 -6.53 -7.39 -6.37
N LYS A 57 -7.38 -8.44 -6.37
CA LYS A 57 -8.59 -8.49 -5.52
C LYS A 57 -8.29 -8.43 -4.02
N ARG A 58 -7.07 -8.76 -3.58
CA ARG A 58 -6.68 -8.65 -2.16
C ARG A 58 -6.53 -7.20 -1.72
N TYR A 59 -6.18 -6.32 -2.65
CA TYR A 59 -5.93 -4.91 -2.40
C TYR A 59 -7.12 -4.02 -2.73
N GLN A 60 -7.17 -2.90 -2.03
CA GLN A 60 -8.03 -1.76 -2.35
C GLN A 60 -7.16 -0.71 -3.04
N LEU A 61 -7.54 -0.26 -4.24
CA LEU A 61 -6.74 0.68 -5.03
C LEU A 61 -7.37 2.08 -4.95
N VAL A 62 -6.60 3.07 -4.50
CA VAL A 62 -7.08 4.45 -4.31
C VAL A 62 -6.22 5.43 -5.11
N ASP A 63 -6.86 6.24 -5.94
CA ASP A 63 -6.21 7.31 -6.71
C ASP A 63 -6.61 8.66 -6.13
N VAL A 64 -5.64 9.42 -5.61
CA VAL A 64 -5.89 10.73 -4.96
C VAL A 64 -5.63 11.92 -5.88
N ARG A 65 -5.46 11.68 -7.18
CA ARG A 65 -5.34 12.73 -8.19
C ARG A 65 -6.68 13.41 -8.45
N GLU A 66 -6.60 14.57 -9.08
CA GLU A 66 -7.77 15.33 -9.52
C GLU A 66 -8.51 14.62 -10.66
N PRO A 67 -9.83 14.74 -10.78
CA PRO A 67 -10.58 14.13 -11.89
C PRO A 67 -10.04 14.49 -13.28
N GLY A 68 -9.61 15.75 -13.47
CA GLY A 68 -8.99 16.18 -14.73
C GLY A 68 -7.64 15.51 -15.04
N GLU A 69 -6.91 15.02 -14.03
CA GLU A 69 -5.72 14.20 -14.25
C GLU A 69 -6.08 12.76 -14.68
N LEU A 70 -7.19 12.22 -14.18
CA LEU A 70 -7.69 10.89 -14.58
C LEU A 70 -8.19 10.90 -16.04
N GLU A 71 -8.76 12.01 -16.50
CA GLU A 71 -9.15 12.19 -17.91
C GLU A 71 -7.96 12.12 -18.88
N LEU A 72 -6.75 12.46 -18.42
CA LEU A 72 -5.53 12.35 -19.23
C LEU A 72 -5.01 10.91 -19.28
N VAL A 73 -5.03 10.24 -18.12
CA VAL A 73 -4.55 8.86 -17.94
C VAL A 73 -5.05 8.30 -16.61
N SER A 74 -5.58 7.08 -16.65
CA SER A 74 -6.05 6.35 -15.48
C SER A 74 -5.68 4.87 -15.56
N LEU A 75 -5.59 4.23 -14.40
CA LEU A 75 -5.52 2.78 -14.28
C LEU A 75 -6.88 2.29 -13.81
N ASP A 76 -7.37 1.20 -14.39
CA ASP A 76 -8.66 0.61 -14.03
C ASP A 76 -8.72 0.21 -12.55
N GLY A 77 -9.94 0.12 -12.01
CA GLY A 77 -10.22 -0.40 -10.66
C GLY A 77 -9.70 0.44 -9.49
N PHE A 78 -9.11 1.61 -9.75
CA PHE A 78 -8.84 2.61 -8.73
C PHE A 78 -10.13 3.35 -8.37
N MET A 79 -10.41 3.46 -7.07
CA MET A 79 -11.39 4.40 -6.54
C MET A 79 -10.76 5.78 -6.47
N ASN A 80 -11.39 6.79 -7.05
CA ASN A 80 -10.89 8.16 -6.99
C ASN A 80 -11.36 8.87 -5.71
N LEU A 81 -10.40 9.29 -4.87
CA LEU A 81 -10.62 10.10 -3.67
C LEU A 81 -9.67 11.31 -3.71
N PRO A 82 -9.97 12.35 -4.53
CA PRO A 82 -9.08 13.49 -4.74
C PRO A 82 -8.73 14.19 -3.42
N LEU A 83 -7.44 14.40 -3.16
CA LEU A 83 -7.02 14.90 -1.84
C LEU A 83 -7.56 16.31 -1.53
N ASN A 84 -7.75 17.16 -2.55
CA ASN A 84 -8.34 18.49 -2.40
C ASN A 84 -9.85 18.47 -2.06
N GLU A 85 -10.53 17.35 -2.33
CA GLU A 85 -11.93 17.12 -2.03
C GLU A 85 -12.14 16.37 -0.71
N TYR A 86 -11.11 16.32 0.16
CA TYR A 86 -11.14 15.62 1.45
C TYR A 86 -12.45 15.81 2.24
N SER A 87 -12.92 17.05 2.39
CA SER A 87 -14.15 17.37 3.13
C SER A 87 -15.40 16.72 2.53
N ARG A 88 -15.39 16.39 1.23
CA ARG A 88 -16.51 15.76 0.53
C ARG A 88 -16.53 14.25 0.71
N TRP A 89 -15.39 13.57 0.78
CA TRP A 89 -15.37 12.10 0.80
C TRP A 89 -14.93 11.49 2.14
N ARG A 90 -14.34 12.25 3.08
CA ARG A 90 -13.82 11.70 4.35
C ARG A 90 -14.83 10.84 5.13
N HIS A 91 -16.10 11.22 5.12
CA HIS A 91 -17.16 10.51 5.83
C HIS A 91 -17.39 9.10 5.24
N LEU A 92 -17.13 8.92 3.95
CA LEU A 92 -17.19 7.63 3.28
C LEU A 92 -16.10 6.66 3.77
N VAL A 93 -14.94 7.18 4.19
CA VAL A 93 -13.83 6.37 4.72
C VAL A 93 -13.96 6.16 6.22
N GLU A 94 -14.34 7.20 6.95
CA GLU A 94 -14.54 7.15 8.41
C GLU A 94 -15.74 6.28 8.78
N GLY A 95 -16.81 6.31 7.98
CA GLY A 95 -18.12 5.79 8.31
C GLY A 95 -18.93 6.85 9.05
N ASP A 96 -20.17 7.06 8.65
CA ASP A 96 -21.12 7.98 9.28
C ASP A 96 -22.16 7.27 10.18
N GLY A 97 -22.10 5.95 10.24
CA GLY A 97 -23.03 5.10 10.99
C GLY A 97 -24.33 4.77 10.25
N GLU A 98 -24.56 5.36 9.08
CA GLU A 98 -25.70 5.05 8.21
C GLU A 98 -25.30 4.15 7.04
N GLN A 99 -24.05 4.29 6.57
CA GLN A 99 -23.51 3.54 5.44
C GLN A 99 -22.21 2.83 5.82
N GLU A 100 -22.00 1.64 5.24
CA GLU A 100 -20.73 0.94 5.35
C GLU A 100 -19.62 1.77 4.70
N PRO A 101 -18.43 1.88 5.33
CA PRO A 101 -17.31 2.58 4.75
C PRO A 101 -16.93 2.04 3.37
N VAL A 102 -16.54 2.93 2.46
CA VAL A 102 -16.13 2.55 1.10
C VAL A 102 -14.79 1.80 1.07
N LEU A 103 -14.06 1.82 2.19
CA LEU A 103 -12.80 1.09 2.38
C LEU A 103 -12.88 0.21 3.63
N ASP A 104 -12.45 -1.04 3.48
CA ASP A 104 -12.33 -2.03 4.55
C ASP A 104 -10.98 -1.90 5.25
N ARG A 105 -11.00 -1.58 6.56
CA ARG A 105 -9.79 -1.37 7.37
C ARG A 105 -8.92 -2.61 7.54
N SER A 106 -9.49 -3.80 7.34
CA SER A 106 -8.79 -5.08 7.46
C SER A 106 -8.04 -5.49 6.19
N ARG A 107 -8.30 -4.80 5.07
CA ARG A 107 -7.70 -5.11 3.76
C ARG A 107 -6.61 -4.09 3.39
N PRO A 108 -5.53 -4.54 2.73
CA PRO A 108 -4.45 -3.65 2.34
C PRO A 108 -4.90 -2.62 1.30
N VAL A 109 -4.40 -1.40 1.41
CA VAL A 109 -4.73 -0.27 0.53
C VAL A 109 -3.49 0.19 -0.22
N ILE A 110 -3.52 0.22 -1.54
CA ILE A 110 -2.49 0.86 -2.37
C ILE A 110 -3.00 2.22 -2.81
N VAL A 111 -2.24 3.26 -2.49
CA VAL A 111 -2.58 4.65 -2.81
C VAL A 111 -1.63 5.21 -3.86
N MET A 112 -2.19 5.80 -4.91
CA MET A 112 -1.46 6.40 -6.02
C MET A 112 -1.78 7.88 -6.15
N CYS A 113 -0.76 8.68 -6.50
CA CYS A 113 -0.96 9.99 -7.08
C CYS A 113 -0.04 10.17 -8.30
N HIS A 114 0.23 11.41 -8.71
CA HIS A 114 1.13 11.66 -9.83
C HIS A 114 2.59 11.22 -9.54
N HIS A 115 3.18 11.71 -8.43
CA HIS A 115 4.62 11.54 -8.11
C HIS A 115 4.89 10.88 -6.75
N GLY A 116 3.87 10.31 -6.09
CA GLY A 116 4.01 9.66 -4.78
C GLY A 116 3.94 10.61 -3.56
N ILE A 117 3.78 11.93 -3.74
CA ILE A 117 3.76 12.91 -2.64
C ILE A 117 2.37 13.02 -1.99
N ARG A 118 1.31 13.30 -2.78
CA ARG A 118 -0.07 13.39 -2.26
C ARG A 118 -0.56 12.06 -1.71
N SER A 119 -0.18 10.97 -2.34
CA SER A 119 -0.52 9.62 -1.88
C SER A 119 0.14 9.29 -0.55
N ALA A 120 1.37 9.74 -0.27
CA ALA A 120 1.98 9.60 1.05
C ALA A 120 1.16 10.31 2.15
N THR A 121 0.63 11.51 1.87
CA THR A 121 -0.28 12.22 2.79
C THR A 121 -1.55 11.42 3.05
N MET A 122 -2.15 10.86 2.01
CA MET A 122 -3.32 10.00 2.15
C MET A 122 -3.00 8.72 2.94
N CYS A 123 -1.84 8.08 2.71
CA CYS A 123 -1.42 6.92 3.48
C CYS A 123 -1.35 7.24 4.98
N ALA A 124 -0.73 8.38 5.34
CA ALA A 124 -0.65 8.82 6.73
C ALA A 124 -2.04 9.08 7.35
N TYR A 125 -2.97 9.66 6.58
CA TYR A 125 -4.36 9.83 7.01
C TYR A 125 -5.04 8.49 7.27
N LEU A 126 -4.98 7.54 6.31
CA LEU A 126 -5.59 6.23 6.46
C LEU A 126 -5.03 5.47 7.66
N SER A 127 -3.72 5.53 7.90
CA SER A 127 -3.12 4.94 9.10
C SER A 127 -3.70 5.54 10.40
N GLN A 128 -4.00 6.84 10.44
CA GLN A 128 -4.68 7.47 11.59
C GLN A 128 -6.14 7.01 11.73
N GLN A 129 -6.79 6.60 10.64
CA GLN A 129 -8.14 6.05 10.64
C GLN A 129 -8.19 4.55 10.97
N GLY A 130 -7.05 3.95 11.37
CA GLY A 130 -6.97 2.55 11.80
C GLY A 130 -6.71 1.55 10.67
N PHE A 131 -6.28 2.00 9.48
CA PHE A 131 -5.81 1.10 8.44
C PHE A 131 -4.40 0.61 8.77
N HIS A 132 -4.23 -0.72 8.82
CA HIS A 132 -2.98 -1.33 9.26
C HIS A 132 -1.96 -1.58 8.14
N ASP A 133 -2.45 -1.77 6.91
CA ASP A 133 -1.63 -2.02 5.74
C ASP A 133 -1.98 -1.03 4.62
N VAL A 134 -1.18 0.03 4.51
CA VAL A 134 -1.37 1.10 3.55
C VAL A 134 -0.06 1.36 2.83
N LEU A 135 -0.08 1.26 1.51
CA LEU A 135 1.10 1.29 0.64
C LEU A 135 1.02 2.47 -0.33
N ASN A 136 2.01 3.36 -0.28
CA ASN A 136 2.17 4.42 -1.25
C ASN A 136 2.88 3.89 -2.51
N LEU A 137 2.29 4.07 -3.69
CA LEU A 137 2.99 3.77 -4.94
C LEU A 137 4.16 4.74 -5.13
N LEU A 138 5.38 4.23 -5.01
CA LEU A 138 6.60 5.04 -5.04
C LEU A 138 6.77 5.71 -6.41
N GLY A 139 6.82 7.05 -6.40
CA GLY A 139 6.91 7.85 -7.62
C GLY A 139 5.60 7.94 -8.42
N GLY A 140 4.50 7.39 -7.91
CA GLY A 140 3.16 7.50 -8.49
C GLY A 140 3.03 6.94 -9.90
N ILE A 141 2.02 7.43 -10.63
CA ILE A 141 1.73 6.99 -12.00
C ILE A 141 2.85 7.37 -12.98
N ASP A 142 3.62 8.43 -12.72
CA ASP A 142 4.76 8.80 -13.57
C ASP A 142 5.88 7.75 -13.50
N ALA A 143 6.20 7.27 -12.29
CA ALA A 143 7.17 6.19 -12.11
C ALA A 143 6.65 4.87 -12.71
N TYR A 144 5.35 4.60 -12.61
CA TYR A 144 4.75 3.44 -13.27
C TYR A 144 4.87 3.52 -14.81
N ALA A 145 4.55 4.67 -15.39
CA ALA A 145 4.66 4.90 -16.82
C ALA A 145 6.12 4.77 -17.32
N THR A 146 7.09 5.27 -16.55
CA THR A 146 8.49 5.23 -16.96
C THR A 146 9.15 3.87 -16.79
N LYS A 147 8.80 3.11 -15.75
CA LYS A 147 9.48 1.85 -15.41
C LYS A 147 8.75 0.60 -15.88
N VAL A 148 7.43 0.66 -16.04
CA VAL A 148 6.58 -0.52 -16.22
C VAL A 148 5.76 -0.47 -17.50
N ASP A 149 5.09 0.65 -17.77
CA ASP A 149 4.19 0.80 -18.93
C ASP A 149 4.39 2.14 -19.64
N SER A 150 5.34 2.16 -20.58
CA SER A 150 5.68 3.34 -21.37
C SER A 150 4.62 3.74 -22.39
N SER A 151 3.51 2.99 -22.51
CA SER A 151 2.37 3.39 -23.34
C SER A 151 1.48 4.44 -22.67
N LEU A 152 1.58 4.58 -21.34
CA LEU A 152 0.80 5.54 -20.58
C LEU A 152 1.28 6.98 -20.86
N ARG A 153 0.31 7.88 -21.07
CA ARG A 153 0.58 9.32 -21.17
C ARG A 153 1.19 9.81 -19.86
N ARG A 154 2.24 10.62 -19.97
CA ARG A 154 2.85 11.39 -18.88
C ARG A 154 2.47 12.85 -19.02
N TYR A 155 2.46 13.61 -17.93
CA TYR A 155 2.07 15.03 -17.90
C TYR A 155 2.81 15.80 -16.79
#